data_AF-A0A4P9X6U1-F1
#
_entry.id   AF-A0A4P9X6U1-F1
#
_cell.length_a   1.000
_cell.length_b   1.000
_cell.length_c   1.000
_cell.angle_alpha   90.00
_cell.angle_beta   90.00
_cell.angle_gamma   90.00
#
_symmetry.space_group_name_H-M   'P 1'
#
loop_
_entity.id
_entity.type
_entity.pdbx_description
1 polymer ?
#
loop_
_entity_poly.entity_id
_entity_poly.type
_entity_poly.pdbx_seq_one_letter_code
_entity_poly.pdbx_strand_id
1 'polypeptide(L)'
;MGAVGSAPVYVHGLSAVSPPAPESPVETLWHDVIAEARYLYPDLQQARPAGPVSPNAPDPGLPSFIEFLALANRFVTPQRPVLRYPLPSGDAITCVLFQGRTYITGTDIVRSLMYRHMALRRQVCHIKKFEEGVFSDLRNLKPGLHATLQEPRSPLLGYLDHLGCIRTQKKQKVFFWECVPHDRL
;
A
#
# COMPACT_ATOMS: atom_id res chain seq x y z
N MET A 1 9.04 7.47 72.32
CA MET A 1 8.14 7.88 71.21
C MET A 1 9.00 8.77 70.31
N GLY A 2 9.74 8.25 69.32
CA GLY A 2 9.26 7.82 67.98
C GLY A 2 9.00 9.08 67.13
N ALA A 3 9.58 9.38 65.97
CA ALA A 3 10.29 8.64 64.92
C ALA A 3 11.25 9.64 64.18
N VAL A 4 12.37 9.24 63.54
CA VAL A 4 12.54 8.87 62.11
C VAL A 4 11.76 9.82 61.16
N GLY A 5 12.27 10.41 60.08
CA GLY A 5 13.51 10.35 59.31
C GLY A 5 13.25 11.03 57.94
N SER A 6 14.32 11.12 57.13
CA SER A 6 14.34 11.31 55.67
C SER A 6 13.85 12.61 55.02
N ALA A 7 14.80 13.31 54.39
CA ALA A 7 14.59 14.17 53.24
C ALA A 7 14.17 13.34 52.00
N PRO A 8 13.41 13.90 51.04
CA PRO A 8 13.33 13.35 49.71
C PRO A 8 14.29 14.06 48.75
N VAL A 9 15.19 13.26 48.20
CA VAL A 9 15.82 13.45 46.89
C VAL A 9 14.74 13.19 45.83
N TYR A 10 14.60 14.07 44.84
CA TYR A 10 14.01 13.70 43.56
C TYR A 10 14.92 14.17 42.43
N VAL A 11 15.62 13.20 41.84
CA VAL A 11 16.23 13.31 40.51
C VAL A 11 15.66 12.18 39.66
N HIS A 12 15.39 12.50 38.39
CA HIS A 12 15.03 11.62 37.26
C HIS A 12 13.61 11.01 37.29
N GLY A 13 12.85 10.98 36.20
CA GLY A 13 13.19 11.29 34.83
C GLY A 13 11.92 11.48 33.99
N LEU A 14 12.02 12.39 33.02
CA LEU A 14 11.09 12.47 31.91
C LEU A 14 11.34 11.24 31.04
N SER A 15 10.68 10.13 31.38
CA SER A 15 10.50 9.04 30.44
C SER A 15 9.56 9.58 29.36
N ALA A 16 10.10 9.82 28.16
CA ALA A 16 9.30 10.10 26.99
C ALA A 16 8.37 8.89 26.79
N VAL A 17 7.11 9.05 27.17
CA VAL A 17 6.07 8.08 26.85
C VAL A 17 5.94 8.11 25.34
N SER A 18 6.55 7.14 24.66
CA SER A 18 6.30 6.90 23.24
C SER A 18 4.78 6.84 23.03
N PRO A 19 4.24 7.51 22.01
CA PRO A 19 2.81 7.45 21.75
C PRO A 19 2.39 5.99 21.56
N PRO A 20 1.21 5.59 22.05
CA PRO A 20 0.71 4.24 21.89
C PRO A 20 0.65 3.88 20.41
N ALA A 21 1.10 2.68 20.07
CA ALA A 21 0.95 2.13 18.72
C ALA A 21 -0.55 2.14 18.36
N PRO A 22 -0.94 2.57 17.14
CA PRO A 22 -2.35 2.68 16.78
C PRO A 22 -3.03 1.31 16.83
N GLU A 23 -4.18 1.28 17.55
CA GLU A 23 -5.11 0.16 17.66
C GLU A 23 -5.69 -0.16 16.28
N SER A 24 -5.23 -1.25 15.66
CA SER A 24 -5.59 -1.69 14.29
C SER A 24 -5.29 -0.66 13.18
N PRO A 25 -4.78 -1.08 12.02
CA PRO A 25 -4.60 -0.16 10.89
C PRO A 25 -5.96 0.35 10.44
N VAL A 26 -6.16 1.67 10.43
CA VAL A 26 -7.32 2.26 9.78
C VAL A 26 -7.19 2.01 8.28
N GLU A 27 -7.85 0.96 7.80
CA GLU A 27 -7.96 0.69 6.38
C GLU A 27 -8.81 1.78 5.74
N THR A 28 -8.23 2.51 4.79
CA THR A 28 -8.96 3.58 4.11
C THR A 28 -9.08 3.27 2.62
N LEU A 29 -10.29 3.43 2.08
CA LEU A 29 -10.54 3.20 0.67
C LEU A 29 -10.08 4.41 -0.15
N TRP A 30 -9.50 4.14 -1.31
CA TRP A 30 -9.04 5.18 -2.23
C TRP A 30 -10.13 6.20 -2.57
N HIS A 31 -11.37 5.76 -2.78
CA HIS A 31 -12.47 6.63 -3.16
C HIS A 31 -12.81 7.68 -2.09
N ASP A 32 -12.68 7.34 -0.81
CA ASP A 32 -12.95 8.26 0.29
C ASP A 32 -11.85 9.33 0.38
N VAL A 33 -10.60 8.94 0.11
CA VAL A 33 -9.44 9.83 0.19
C VAL A 33 -9.31 10.72 -1.03
N ILE A 34 -9.55 10.19 -2.23
CA ILE A 34 -9.43 10.99 -3.46
C ILE A 34 -10.57 11.99 -3.60
N ALA A 35 -11.74 11.71 -3.02
CA ALA A 35 -12.83 12.69 -2.92
C ALA A 35 -12.40 13.89 -2.06
N GLU A 36 -11.81 13.64 -0.90
CA GLU A 36 -11.23 14.68 -0.03
C GLU A 36 -10.09 15.43 -0.74
N ALA A 37 -9.18 14.70 -1.40
CA ALA A 37 -8.07 15.30 -2.11
C ALA A 37 -8.51 16.19 -3.28
N ARG A 38 -9.49 15.77 -4.08
CA ARG A 38 -10.04 16.60 -5.17
C ARG A 38 -10.77 17.83 -4.67
N TYR A 39 -11.27 17.82 -3.43
CA TYR A 39 -11.79 19.03 -2.79
C TYR A 39 -10.65 19.99 -2.40
N LEU A 40 -9.54 19.45 -1.90
CA LEU A 40 -8.37 20.23 -1.45
C LEU A 40 -7.45 20.71 -2.60
N TYR A 41 -7.41 19.98 -3.71
CA TYR A 41 -6.54 20.22 -4.87
C TYR A 41 -7.36 20.28 -6.17
N PRO A 42 -7.91 21.46 -6.53
CA PRO A 42 -8.81 21.61 -7.69
C PRO A 42 -8.16 21.30 -9.05
N ASP A 43 -6.84 21.37 -9.13
CA ASP A 43 -6.05 20.98 -10.31
C ASP A 43 -6.23 19.49 -10.65
N LEU A 44 -6.47 18.62 -9.66
CA LEU A 44 -6.81 17.21 -9.88
C LEU A 44 -8.20 17.01 -10.50
N GLN A 45 -9.10 18.00 -10.45
CA GLN A 45 -10.45 17.90 -11.01
C GLN A 45 -10.48 18.00 -12.56
N GLN A 46 -9.47 18.63 -13.17
CA GLN A 46 -9.44 18.90 -14.62
C GLN A 46 -9.11 17.67 -15.49
N ALA A 47 -8.75 16.53 -14.89
CA ALA A 47 -8.30 15.33 -15.59
C ALA A 47 -9.41 14.34 -16.03
N ARG A 48 -10.71 14.70 -15.90
CA ARG A 48 -11.81 13.80 -16.33
C ARG A 48 -12.02 13.85 -17.86
N PRO A 49 -12.13 12.71 -18.55
CA PRO A 49 -12.68 12.70 -19.89
C PRO A 49 -14.18 13.01 -19.82
N ALA A 50 -14.61 14.10 -20.45
CA ALA A 50 -15.99 14.59 -20.46
C ALA A 50 -16.88 13.95 -21.56
N GLY A 51 -16.51 12.78 -22.09
CA GLY A 51 -17.16 12.18 -23.26
C GLY A 51 -18.09 11.00 -22.92
N PRO A 52 -19.08 10.69 -23.78
CA PRO A 52 -19.88 9.48 -23.67
C PRO A 52 -19.00 8.23 -23.73
N VAL A 53 -19.23 7.30 -22.81
CA VAL A 53 -18.47 6.06 -22.67
C VAL A 53 -18.84 5.15 -23.84
N SER A 54 -17.92 5.01 -24.81
CA SER A 54 -18.05 4.06 -25.92
C SER A 54 -18.21 2.63 -25.40
N PRO A 55 -18.96 1.74 -26.05
CA PRO A 55 -18.99 0.31 -25.69
C PRO A 55 -17.62 -0.38 -25.84
N ASN A 56 -16.70 0.22 -26.61
CA ASN A 56 -15.29 -0.18 -26.70
C ASN A 56 -14.38 0.60 -25.71
N ALA A 57 -14.95 1.43 -24.85
CA ALA A 57 -14.18 2.17 -23.87
C ALA A 57 -13.59 1.22 -22.82
N PRO A 58 -12.40 1.55 -22.28
CA PRO A 58 -11.87 0.85 -21.13
C PRO A 58 -12.85 0.88 -19.95
N ASP A 59 -12.69 -0.09 -19.04
CA ASP A 59 -13.48 -0.17 -17.81
C ASP A 59 -13.57 1.20 -17.12
N PRO A 60 -14.76 1.65 -16.67
CA PRO A 60 -14.93 2.97 -16.06
C PRO A 60 -14.12 3.14 -14.77
N GLY A 61 -13.68 2.05 -14.13
CA GLY A 61 -12.76 2.08 -13.00
C GLY A 61 -11.31 2.31 -13.38
N LEU A 62 -10.91 2.10 -14.64
CA LEU A 62 -9.51 2.21 -15.08
C LEU A 62 -8.88 3.59 -14.79
N PRO A 63 -9.55 4.74 -15.02
CA PRO A 63 -8.98 6.03 -14.67
C PRO A 63 -8.72 6.18 -13.18
N SER A 64 -9.67 5.78 -12.34
CA SER A 64 -9.55 5.82 -10.88
C SER A 64 -8.44 4.91 -10.38
N PHE A 65 -8.25 3.76 -11.03
CA PHE A 65 -7.19 2.82 -10.73
C PHE A 65 -5.80 3.34 -11.10
N ILE A 66 -5.65 3.94 -12.29
CA ILE A 66 -4.39 4.57 -12.71
C ILE A 66 -4.02 5.70 -11.74
N GLU A 67 -5.01 6.50 -11.34
CA GLU A 67 -4.81 7.57 -10.37
C GLU A 67 -4.37 7.04 -9.00
N PHE A 68 -4.98 5.94 -8.52
CA PHE A 68 -4.55 5.26 -7.31
C PHE A 68 -3.08 4.81 -7.40
N LEU A 69 -2.67 4.16 -8.48
CA LEU A 69 -1.29 3.72 -8.67
C LEU A 69 -0.29 4.89 -8.64
N ALA A 70 -0.67 6.02 -9.23
CA ALA A 70 0.16 7.21 -9.32
C ALA A 70 0.25 8.01 -8.01
N LEU A 71 -0.82 8.00 -7.20
CA LEU A 71 -0.96 8.95 -6.09
C LEU A 71 -1.05 8.31 -4.70
N ALA A 72 -1.32 7.02 -4.57
CA ALA A 72 -1.58 6.41 -3.26
C ALA A 72 -0.47 6.72 -2.24
N ASN A 73 0.80 6.62 -2.64
CA ASN A 73 1.94 6.90 -1.76
C ASN A 73 1.97 8.35 -1.20
N ARG A 74 1.30 9.31 -1.85
CA ARG A 74 1.19 10.70 -1.38
C ARG A 74 0.11 10.88 -0.32
N PHE A 75 -0.84 9.96 -0.27
CA PHE A 75 -2.02 10.04 0.60
C PHE A 75 -1.99 9.04 1.75
N VAL A 76 -1.07 8.07 1.74
CA VAL A 76 -0.78 7.26 2.92
C VAL A 76 -0.07 8.13 3.96
N THR A 77 -0.57 8.13 5.19
CA THR A 77 -0.01 8.91 6.31
C THR A 77 0.11 8.02 7.55
N PRO A 78 0.81 8.43 8.62
CA PRO A 78 0.82 7.67 9.87
C PRO A 78 -0.59 7.45 10.47
N GLN A 79 -1.54 8.35 10.20
CA GLN A 79 -2.94 8.24 10.63
C GLN A 79 -3.79 7.36 9.70
N ARG A 80 -3.40 7.27 8.42
CA ARG A 80 -4.01 6.40 7.41
C ARG A 80 -2.91 5.54 6.76
N PRO A 81 -2.32 4.58 7.50
CA PRO A 81 -1.12 3.87 7.06
C PRO A 81 -1.41 2.85 5.96
N VAL A 82 -2.68 2.60 5.65
CA VAL A 82 -3.13 1.62 4.66
C VAL A 82 -4.15 2.26 3.72
N LEU A 83 -3.81 2.32 2.43
CA LEU A 83 -4.75 2.68 1.38
C LEU A 83 -5.05 1.48 0.48
N ARG A 84 -6.34 1.23 0.25
CA ARG A 84 -6.81 0.11 -0.58
C ARG A 84 -7.58 0.59 -1.81
N TYR A 85 -7.30 -0.03 -2.94
CA TYR A 85 -8.15 0.03 -4.11
C TYR A 85 -8.92 -1.30 -4.25
N PRO A 86 -10.26 -1.30 -4.10
CA PRO A 86 -11.06 -2.52 -4.23
C PRO A 86 -11.10 -2.96 -5.70
N LEU A 87 -10.94 -4.26 -5.93
CA LEU A 87 -11.06 -4.87 -7.25
C LEU A 87 -12.44 -5.52 -7.43
N PRO A 88 -12.94 -5.65 -8.67
CA PRO A 88 -14.20 -6.35 -8.93
C PRO A 88 -14.22 -7.82 -8.48
N SER A 89 -13.06 -8.46 -8.27
CA SER A 89 -12.96 -9.82 -7.75
C SER A 89 -13.28 -9.95 -6.26
N GLY A 90 -13.36 -8.84 -5.53
CA GLY A 90 -13.45 -8.81 -4.07
C GLY A 90 -12.08 -8.75 -3.37
N ASP A 91 -10.98 -8.89 -4.11
CA ASP A 91 -9.64 -8.55 -3.60
C ASP A 91 -9.43 -7.03 -3.55
N ALA A 92 -8.29 -6.60 -2.99
CA ALA A 92 -7.84 -5.22 -3.06
C ALA A 92 -6.34 -5.15 -3.40
N ILE A 93 -5.92 -4.01 -3.94
CA ILE A 93 -4.51 -3.63 -4.07
C ILE A 93 -4.20 -2.67 -2.95
N THR A 94 -3.13 -2.93 -2.20
CA THR A 94 -2.87 -2.24 -0.95
C THR A 94 -1.53 -1.48 -0.99
N CYS A 95 -1.59 -0.18 -0.72
CA CYS A 95 -0.42 0.65 -0.42
C CYS A 95 -0.26 0.74 1.10
N VAL A 96 0.88 0.32 1.61
CA VAL A 96 1.14 0.25 3.06
C VAL A 96 2.31 1.14 3.45
N LEU A 97 2.12 2.04 4.42
CA LEU A 97 3.18 2.79 5.07
C LEU A 97 3.67 2.01 6.30
N PHE A 98 4.96 1.72 6.31
CA PHE A 98 5.62 1.06 7.43
C PHE A 98 6.99 1.69 7.67
N GLN A 99 7.26 2.12 8.90
CA GLN A 99 8.53 2.77 9.28
C GLN A 99 8.94 3.92 8.33
N GLY A 100 7.98 4.76 7.91
CA GLY A 100 8.23 5.93 7.07
C GLY A 100 8.44 5.62 5.58
N ARG A 101 8.24 4.38 5.13
CA ARG A 101 8.37 3.98 3.72
C ARG A 101 7.09 3.29 3.23
N THR A 102 6.76 3.48 1.96
CA THR A 102 5.58 2.88 1.32
C THR A 102 5.92 1.58 0.59
N TYR A 103 5.06 0.58 0.74
CA TYR A 103 5.26 -0.78 0.24
C TYR A 103 4.07 -1.30 -0.57
N ILE A 104 4.37 -2.22 -1.48
CA ILE A 104 3.43 -3.07 -2.20
C ILE A 104 3.98 -4.51 -2.26
N THR A 105 3.09 -5.50 -2.19
CA THR A 105 3.49 -6.92 -2.25
C THR A 105 3.54 -7.42 -3.69
N GLY A 106 4.31 -8.48 -3.94
CA GLY A 106 4.33 -9.11 -5.28
C GLY A 106 2.94 -9.58 -5.72
N THR A 107 2.12 -10.05 -4.78
CA THR A 107 0.73 -10.44 -5.05
C THR A 107 -0.12 -9.25 -5.50
N ASP A 108 0.00 -8.10 -4.84
CA ASP A 108 -0.74 -6.90 -5.21
C ASP A 108 -0.25 -6.33 -6.56
N ILE A 109 1.03 -6.46 -6.90
CA ILE A 109 1.55 -6.11 -8.23
C ILE A 109 0.91 -7.00 -9.31
N VAL A 110 0.86 -8.32 -9.10
CA VAL A 110 0.21 -9.26 -10.03
C VAL A 110 -1.26 -8.89 -10.24
N ARG A 111 -2.00 -8.65 -9.14
CA ARG A 111 -3.41 -8.22 -9.19
C ARG A 111 -3.59 -6.91 -9.95
N SER A 112 -2.70 -5.93 -9.71
CA SER A 112 -2.69 -4.64 -10.40
C SER A 112 -2.57 -4.80 -11.90
N LEU A 113 -1.60 -5.60 -12.35
CA LEU A 113 -1.36 -5.83 -13.77
C LEU A 113 -2.50 -6.65 -14.39
N MET A 114 -3.03 -7.66 -13.68
CA MET A 114 -4.17 -8.45 -14.14
C MET A 114 -5.40 -7.57 -14.37
N TYR A 115 -5.77 -6.75 -13.37
CA TYR A 115 -6.90 -5.83 -13.48
C TYR A 115 -6.72 -4.85 -14.63
N ARG A 116 -5.52 -4.27 -14.78
CA ARG A 116 -5.20 -3.36 -15.90
C ARG A 116 -5.40 -4.02 -17.27
N HIS A 117 -4.94 -5.26 -17.44
CA HIS A 117 -5.12 -6.00 -18.69
C HIS A 117 -6.61 -6.23 -18.99
N MET A 118 -7.38 -6.70 -18.00
CA MET A 118 -8.82 -6.89 -18.13
C MET A 118 -9.57 -5.60 -18.46
N ALA A 119 -9.23 -4.52 -17.76
CA ALA A 119 -9.82 -3.19 -17.94
C ALA A 119 -9.52 -2.59 -19.32
N LEU A 120 -8.36 -2.91 -19.89
CA LEU A 120 -7.98 -2.57 -21.27
C LEU A 120 -8.50 -3.58 -22.31
N ARG A 121 -9.38 -4.51 -21.91
CA ARG A 121 -9.92 -5.59 -22.76
C ARG A 121 -8.85 -6.47 -23.39
N ARG A 122 -7.69 -6.59 -22.74
CA ARG A 122 -6.62 -7.53 -23.13
C ARG A 122 -6.85 -8.85 -22.41
N GLN A 123 -6.97 -9.93 -23.17
CA GLN A 123 -7.22 -11.25 -22.60
C GLN A 123 -5.93 -11.83 -22.02
N VAL A 124 -5.96 -12.22 -20.74
CA VAL A 124 -4.92 -13.05 -20.12
C VAL A 124 -5.36 -14.51 -20.23
N CYS A 125 -4.99 -15.18 -21.32
CA CYS A 125 -5.41 -16.56 -21.58
C CYS A 125 -4.75 -17.58 -20.64
N HIS A 126 -3.55 -17.27 -20.14
CA HIS A 126 -2.72 -18.18 -19.34
C HIS A 126 -2.26 -17.50 -18.05
N ILE A 127 -3.11 -17.53 -17.02
CA ILE A 127 -2.88 -16.85 -15.73
C ILE A 127 -1.52 -17.24 -15.13
N LYS A 128 -1.17 -18.53 -15.07
CA LYS A 128 0.12 -18.96 -14.50
C LYS A 128 1.33 -18.39 -15.23
N LYS A 129 1.31 -18.41 -16.58
CA LYS A 129 2.40 -17.84 -17.39
C LYS A 129 2.51 -16.33 -17.18
N PHE A 130 1.37 -15.66 -17.01
CA PHE A 130 1.33 -14.24 -16.70
C PHE A 130 1.97 -13.95 -15.34
N GLU A 131 1.57 -14.68 -14.28
CA GLU A 131 2.17 -14.56 -12.95
C GLU A 131 3.68 -14.82 -12.99
N GLU A 132 4.12 -15.89 -13.66
CA GLU A 132 5.54 -16.22 -13.85
C GLU A 132 6.31 -15.10 -14.57
N GLY A 133 5.71 -14.49 -15.61
CA GLY A 133 6.28 -13.34 -16.32
C GLY A 133 6.46 -12.13 -15.41
N VAL A 134 5.42 -11.75 -14.67
CA VAL A 134 5.49 -10.66 -13.70
C VAL A 134 6.56 -10.94 -12.64
N PHE A 135 6.57 -12.13 -12.04
CA PHE A 135 7.59 -12.50 -11.07
C PHE A 135 8.99 -12.51 -11.69
N SER A 136 9.11 -12.89 -12.96
CA SER A 136 10.37 -12.83 -13.70
C SER A 136 10.90 -11.39 -13.75
N ASP A 137 10.07 -10.43 -14.14
CA ASP A 137 10.46 -9.02 -14.24
C ASP A 137 10.76 -8.42 -12.88
N LEU A 138 9.97 -8.79 -11.86
CA LEU A 138 10.20 -8.37 -10.49
C LEU A 138 11.56 -8.82 -9.94
N ARG A 139 12.20 -9.88 -10.47
CA ARG A 139 13.56 -10.27 -10.04
C ARG A 139 14.59 -9.17 -10.27
N ASN A 140 14.41 -8.34 -11.29
CA ASN A 140 15.34 -7.25 -11.64
C ASN A 140 15.35 -6.13 -10.58
N LEU A 141 14.30 -6.02 -9.77
CA LEU A 141 14.21 -5.04 -8.68
C LEU A 141 15.10 -5.47 -7.49
N LYS A 142 16.27 -4.83 -7.39
CA LYS A 142 17.31 -5.10 -6.39
C LYS A 142 16.86 -4.81 -4.94
N PRO A 143 17.09 -5.74 -3.98
CA PRO A 143 16.96 -5.46 -2.56
C PRO A 143 17.88 -4.30 -2.11
N GLY A 144 17.42 -3.49 -1.15
CA GLY A 144 18.11 -2.29 -0.66
C GLY A 144 17.88 -1.05 -1.52
N LEU A 145 17.52 -1.22 -2.80
CA LEU A 145 17.27 -0.11 -3.72
C LEU A 145 15.80 0.03 -4.11
N HIS A 146 15.19 -1.06 -4.58
CA HIS A 146 13.80 -1.07 -5.10
C HIS A 146 12.85 -1.87 -4.22
N ALA A 147 13.40 -2.62 -3.28
CA ALA A 147 12.67 -3.53 -2.42
C ALA A 147 13.46 -3.83 -1.15
N THR A 148 12.83 -4.47 -0.19
CA THR A 148 13.48 -5.10 0.95
C THR A 148 13.38 -6.60 0.84
N LEU A 149 14.43 -7.31 1.25
CA LEU A 149 14.36 -8.75 1.47
C LEU A 149 14.04 -8.96 2.95
N GLN A 150 12.78 -9.28 3.24
CA GLN A 150 12.31 -9.46 4.60
C GLN A 150 12.62 -10.87 5.10
N GLU A 151 13.16 -10.97 6.31
CA GLU A 151 13.36 -12.26 6.98
C GLU A 151 12.03 -12.85 7.48
N PRO A 152 11.95 -14.18 7.67
CA PRO A 152 10.72 -14.82 8.13
C PRO A 152 10.21 -14.21 9.44
N ARG A 153 8.88 -14.02 9.53
CA ARG A 153 8.19 -13.44 10.70
C ARG A 153 8.70 -12.06 11.13
N SER A 154 9.35 -11.31 10.24
CA SER A 154 9.70 -9.92 10.51
C SER A 154 8.45 -9.07 10.77
N PRO A 155 8.57 -7.95 11.50
CA PRO A 155 7.43 -7.08 11.80
C PRO A 155 6.62 -6.65 10.57
N LEU A 156 7.29 -6.33 9.45
CA LEU A 156 6.62 -5.97 8.20
C LEU A 156 5.82 -7.15 7.62
N LEU A 157 6.35 -8.37 7.65
CA LEU A 157 5.61 -9.54 7.16
C LEU A 157 4.42 -9.87 8.05
N GLY A 158 4.57 -9.77 9.38
CA GLY A 158 3.44 -9.94 10.30
C GLY A 158 2.36 -8.90 10.04
N TYR A 159 2.76 -7.65 9.76
CA TYR A 159 1.84 -6.58 9.42
C TYR A 159 1.08 -6.84 8.11
N LEU A 160 1.80 -7.21 7.05
CA LEU A 160 1.21 -7.53 5.74
C LEU A 160 0.31 -8.78 5.78
N ASP A 161 0.64 -9.76 6.63
CA ASP A 161 -0.14 -10.97 6.84
C ASP A 161 -1.46 -10.65 7.56
N HIS A 162 -1.42 -9.79 8.58
CA HIS A 162 -2.62 -9.29 9.25
C HIS A 162 -3.57 -8.55 8.30
N LEU A 163 -3.01 -7.81 7.33
CA LEU A 163 -3.77 -7.13 6.27
C LEU A 163 -4.22 -8.08 5.13
N GLY A 164 -3.82 -9.35 5.14
CA GLY A 164 -4.12 -10.29 4.05
C GLY A 164 -3.40 -9.98 2.72
N CYS A 165 -2.36 -9.14 2.74
CA CYS A 165 -1.57 -8.77 1.56
C CYS A 165 -0.59 -9.87 1.15
N ILE A 166 -0.27 -10.80 2.06
CA ILE A 166 0.58 -11.97 1.83
C ILE A 166 -0.08 -13.23 2.40
N ARG A 167 0.31 -14.40 1.89
CA ARG A 167 -0.19 -15.71 2.36
C ARG A 167 0.71 -16.42 3.36
N THR A 168 1.97 -16.01 3.44
CA THR A 168 2.98 -16.65 4.29
C THR A 168 3.95 -15.60 4.82
N GLN A 169 4.45 -15.79 6.03
CA GLN A 169 5.52 -14.96 6.60
C GLN A 169 6.91 -15.59 6.38
N LYS A 170 7.13 -16.21 5.21
CA LYS A 170 8.45 -16.72 4.80
C LYS A 170 9.32 -15.58 4.27
N LYS A 171 10.62 -15.84 4.17
CA LYS A 171 11.59 -14.91 3.55
C LYS A 171 11.10 -14.53 2.16
N GLN A 172 10.86 -13.24 1.93
CA GLN A 172 10.31 -12.76 0.67
C GLN A 172 10.68 -11.30 0.41
N LYS A 173 10.60 -10.93 -0.86
CA LYS A 173 10.85 -9.57 -1.29
C LYS A 173 9.56 -8.75 -1.19
N VAL A 174 9.64 -7.59 -0.54
CA VAL A 174 8.55 -6.60 -0.47
C VAL A 174 9.04 -5.33 -1.15
N PHE A 175 8.25 -4.79 -2.06
CA PHE A 175 8.69 -3.75 -2.98
C PHE A 175 8.35 -2.37 -2.46
N PHE A 176 9.21 -1.40 -2.77
CA PHE A 176 8.92 -0.01 -2.51
C PHE A 176 7.95 0.51 -3.56
N TRP A 177 6.85 1.13 -3.12
CA TRP A 177 5.76 1.56 -4.01
C TRP A 177 6.27 2.38 -5.20
N GLU A 178 7.15 3.34 -4.93
CA GLU A 178 7.71 4.28 -5.90
C GLU A 178 8.71 3.65 -6.87
N CYS A 179 9.23 2.46 -6.56
CA CYS A 179 10.21 1.78 -7.39
C CYS A 179 9.59 0.73 -8.33
N VAL A 180 8.30 0.44 -8.17
CA VAL A 180 7.59 -0.48 -9.06
C VAL A 180 7.10 0.28 -10.28
N PRO A 181 7.49 -0.12 -11.51
CA PRO A 181 6.99 0.52 -12.72
C PRO A 181 5.58 0.00 -13.04
N HIS A 182 4.58 0.47 -12.29
CA HIS A 182 3.18 0.01 -12.35
C HIS A 182 2.56 0.02 -13.76
N ASP A 183 3.10 0.85 -14.66
CA ASP A 183 2.64 0.97 -16.04
C ASP A 183 3.35 0.08 -17.07
N ARG A 184 4.50 -0.51 -16.72
CA ARG A 184 5.44 -1.08 -17.71
C ARG A 184 5.93 -2.50 -17.40
N LEU A 185 5.46 -3.12 -16.32
CA LEU A 185 5.63 -4.56 -16.09
C LEU A 185 4.69 -5.37 -16.98
#